data_AF-A0A3C0EYN5-F1
#
_entry.id   AF-A0A3C0EYN5-F1
#
_cell.length_a   1.000
_cell.length_b   1.000
_cell.length_c   1.000
_cell.angle_alpha   90.00
_cell.angle_beta   90.00
_cell.angle_gamma   90.00
#
_symmetry.space_group_name_H-M   'P 1'
#
loop_
_entity.id
_entity.type
_entity.pdbx_description
1 polymer ?
#
loop_
_entity_poly.entity_id
_entity_poly.type
_entity_poly.pdbx_seq_one_letter_code
_entity_poly.pdbx_strand_id
1 'polypeptide(L)'
;MQIGIVTLFPEIFNVLIEYGISSKAMQKGVISLECWNPRSYAVDARRTVDDKPFGGGPGMLMKTEPLVTAIQAAKTGVRQESQNGPMLEAKVVYLSPQGKPL
;
A
#
# COMPACT_ATOMS: atom_id res chain seq x y z
N MET A 1 6.82 5.50 -13.74
CA MET A 1 6.43 5.92 -12.37
C MET A 1 6.00 4.68 -11.60
N GLN A 2 6.54 4.43 -10.41
CA GLN A 2 6.14 3.30 -9.57
C GLN A 2 5.15 3.75 -8.50
N ILE A 3 4.07 3.00 -8.35
CA ILE A 3 3.04 3.24 -7.35
C ILE A 3 2.97 2.00 -6.46
N GLY A 4 3.17 2.18 -5.16
CA GLY A 4 2.95 1.12 -4.19
C GLY A 4 1.74 1.38 -3.31
N ILE A 5 0.90 0.35 -3.17
CA ILE A 5 -0.36 0.43 -2.43
C ILE A 5 -0.33 -0.51 -1.24
N VAL A 6 -0.37 0.04 -0.04
CA VAL A 6 -0.57 -0.76 1.18
C VAL A 6 -2.07 -0.89 1.42
N THR A 7 -2.63 -2.09 1.25
CA THR A 7 -4.08 -2.34 1.30
C THR A 7 -4.40 -3.73 1.82
N LEU A 8 -5.49 -3.86 2.58
CA LEU A 8 -6.01 -5.18 2.99
C LEU A 8 -6.69 -5.95 1.85
N PHE A 9 -7.04 -5.26 0.76
CA PHE A 9 -7.80 -5.79 -0.38
C PHE A 9 -7.07 -5.46 -1.69
N PRO A 10 -5.96 -6.14 -1.99
CA PRO A 10 -5.20 -5.91 -3.22
C PRO A 10 -6.05 -6.14 -4.49
N GLU A 11 -7.00 -7.07 -4.45
CA GLU A 11 -7.82 -7.50 -5.58
C GLU A 11 -8.70 -6.37 -6.15
N ILE A 12 -9.06 -5.37 -5.33
CA ILE A 12 -9.82 -4.20 -5.78
C ILE A 12 -9.06 -3.42 -6.85
N PHE A 13 -7.72 -3.45 -6.81
CA PHE A 13 -6.88 -2.74 -7.77
C PHE A 13 -6.72 -3.49 -9.10
N ASN A 14 -7.17 -4.73 -9.22
CA ASN A 14 -7.17 -5.47 -10.48
C ASN A 14 -7.96 -4.72 -11.56
N VAL A 15 -9.03 -4.01 -11.18
CA VAL A 15 -9.80 -3.19 -12.13
C VAL A 15 -8.95 -2.12 -12.82
N LEU A 16 -7.96 -1.54 -12.12
CA LEU A 16 -7.05 -0.55 -12.69
C LEU A 16 -5.97 -1.18 -13.57
N ILE A 17 -5.61 -2.43 -13.27
CA ILE A 17 -4.60 -3.20 -14.00
C ILE A 17 -5.20 -3.73 -15.31
N GLU A 18 -6.44 -4.19 -15.28
CA GLU A 18 -7.09 -4.91 -16.40
C GLU A 18 -7.80 -3.97 -17.38
N TYR A 19 -8.30 -2.82 -16.93
CA TYR A 19 -9.18 -1.97 -17.75
C TYR A 19 -8.72 -0.51 -17.88
N GLY A 20 -9.26 0.15 -18.91
CA GLY A 20 -9.15 1.59 -19.09
C GLY A 20 -7.75 2.12 -19.47
N ILE A 21 -7.54 3.41 -19.21
CA ILE A 21 -6.28 4.09 -19.55
C ILE A 21 -5.12 3.65 -18.65
N SER A 22 -5.40 3.31 -17.39
CA SER A 22 -4.42 2.80 -16.44
C SER A 22 -3.77 1.51 -16.92
N SER A 23 -4.58 0.54 -17.38
CA SER A 23 -4.08 -0.71 -17.98
C SER A 23 -3.17 -0.45 -19.18
N LYS A 24 -3.60 0.42 -20.11
CA LYS A 24 -2.79 0.80 -21.28
C LYS A 24 -1.46 1.45 -20.88
N ALA A 25 -1.45 2.25 -19.81
CA ALA A 25 -0.23 2.89 -19.31
C ALA A 25 0.74 1.86 -18.70
N MET A 26 0.23 0.86 -17.99
CA MET A 26 1.03 -0.26 -17.46
C MET A 26 1.61 -1.13 -18.58
N GLN A 27 0.81 -1.49 -19.58
CA GLN A 27 1.28 -2.26 -20.75
C GLN A 27 2.38 -1.55 -21.53
N LYS A 28 2.36 -0.21 -21.55
CA LYS A 28 3.39 0.64 -22.16
C LYS A 28 4.58 0.92 -21.24
N GLY A 29 4.60 0.39 -20.02
CA GLY A 29 5.66 0.61 -19.03
C GLY A 29 5.75 2.04 -18.50
N VAL A 30 4.73 2.88 -18.69
CA VAL A 30 4.72 4.27 -18.22
C VAL A 30 4.55 4.32 -16.70
N ILE A 31 3.73 3.40 -16.18
CA ILE A 31 3.50 3.22 -14.74
C ILE A 31 3.62 1.75 -14.36
N SER A 32 4.04 1.46 -13.12
CA SER A 32 3.88 0.15 -12.48
C SER A 32 3.10 0.30 -11.17
N LEU A 33 2.36 -0.74 -10.79
CA LEU A 33 1.56 -0.78 -9.59
C LEU A 33 1.75 -2.12 -8.89
N GLU A 34 2.08 -2.07 -7.61
CA GLU A 34 2.21 -3.25 -6.76
C GLU A 34 1.48 -3.03 -5.43
N CYS A 35 0.95 -4.11 -4.84
CA CYS A 35 0.19 -4.06 -3.61
C CYS A 35 0.88 -4.84 -2.48
N TRP A 36 0.86 -4.28 -1.28
CA TRP A 36 1.36 -4.90 -0.06
C TRP A 36 0.21 -5.05 0.93
N ASN A 37 -0.10 -6.29 1.31
CA ASN A 37 -1.15 -6.57 2.29
C ASN A 37 -0.57 -6.64 3.71
N PRO A 38 -0.97 -5.74 4.64
CA PRO A 38 -0.55 -5.81 6.05
C PRO A 38 -0.76 -7.18 6.70
N ARG A 39 -1.73 -7.99 6.26
CA ARG A 39 -1.95 -9.35 6.77
C ARG A 39 -0.74 -10.27 6.57
N SER A 40 0.06 -10.05 5.53
CA SER A 40 1.28 -10.83 5.27
C SER A 40 2.41 -10.52 6.26
N TYR A 41 2.27 -9.45 7.04
CA TYR A 41 3.27 -8.95 7.99
C TYR A 41 2.79 -9.04 9.45
N ALA A 42 1.64 -9.66 9.69
CA ALA A 42 1.17 -9.94 11.03
C ALA A 42 1.89 -11.18 11.60
N VAL A 43 2.24 -11.12 12.89
CA VAL A 43 3.05 -12.15 13.57
C VAL A 43 2.23 -13.31 14.12
N ASP A 44 0.91 -13.13 14.26
CA ASP A 44 0.02 -14.16 14.78
C ASP A 44 -0.57 -15.05 13.68
N ALA A 45 -0.94 -16.28 14.04
CA ALA A 45 -1.47 -17.27 13.12
C ALA A 45 -2.77 -16.84 12.41
N ARG A 46 -3.53 -15.90 12.98
CA ARG A 46 -4.78 -15.38 12.39
C ARG A 46 -4.55 -14.18 11.48
N ARG A 47 -3.29 -13.73 11.33
CA ARG A 47 -2.90 -12.56 10.54
C ARG A 47 -3.70 -11.31 10.96
N THR A 48 -3.73 -11.05 12.26
CA THR A 48 -4.52 -9.98 12.87
C THR A 48 -3.89 -8.62 12.56
N VAL A 49 -4.70 -7.71 12.01
CA VAL A 49 -4.26 -6.38 11.53
C VAL A 49 -4.95 -5.23 12.23
N ASP A 50 -5.88 -5.51 13.13
CA ASP A 50 -6.68 -4.56 13.87
C ASP A 50 -6.80 -4.95 15.34
N ASP A 51 -7.04 -3.98 16.20
CA ASP A 51 -7.26 -4.18 17.64
C ASP A 51 -8.24 -3.13 18.18
N LYS A 52 -8.74 -3.37 19.39
CA LYS A 52 -9.66 -2.46 20.07
C LYS A 52 -8.95 -1.13 20.40
N PRO A 53 -9.65 0.00 20.27
CA PRO A 53 -9.11 1.28 20.70
C PRO A 53 -8.87 1.31 22.22
N PHE A 54 -7.75 1.89 22.63
CA PHE A 54 -7.55 2.27 24.03
C PHE A 54 -8.62 3.29 24.45
N GLY A 55 -9.16 3.14 25.66
CA GLY A 55 -10.29 3.95 26.15
C GLY A 55 -11.68 3.42 25.78
N GLY A 56 -11.75 2.32 25.00
CA GLY A 56 -13.02 1.71 24.60
C GLY A 56 -13.73 2.47 23.47
N GLY A 57 -15.03 2.20 23.31
CA GLY A 57 -15.83 2.68 22.18
C GLY A 57 -15.99 1.63 21.08
N PRO A 58 -16.95 1.85 20.15
CA PRO A 58 -17.19 0.92 19.06
C PRO A 58 -16.10 1.02 17.99
N GLY A 59 -15.90 -0.08 17.25
CA GLY A 59 -14.96 -0.13 16.13
C GLY A 59 -13.59 -0.69 16.49
N MET A 60 -12.70 -0.67 15.50
CA MET A 60 -11.35 -1.24 15.55
C MET A 60 -10.34 -0.26 14.96
N LEU A 61 -9.10 -0.29 15.43
CA LEU A 61 -7.97 0.47 14.89
C LEU A 61 -6.96 -0.48 14.25
N MET A 62 -6.36 -0.06 13.14
CA MET A 62 -5.27 -0.85 12.54
C MET A 62 -4.07 -0.93 13.49
N LYS A 63 -3.50 -2.13 13.63
CA LYS A 63 -2.26 -2.37 14.38
C LYS A 63 -1.08 -1.71 13.69
N THR A 64 -0.24 -1.05 14.48
CA THR A 64 0.94 -0.33 13.99
C THR A 64 1.97 -1.25 13.34
N GLU A 65 2.29 -2.38 13.97
CA GLU A 65 3.39 -3.25 13.53
C GLU A 65 3.19 -3.83 12.11
N PRO A 66 2.08 -4.50 11.77
CA PRO A 66 1.90 -5.02 10.40
C PRO A 66 1.86 -3.91 9.35
N LEU A 67 1.32 -2.74 9.70
CA LEU A 67 1.21 -1.60 8.80
C LEU A 67 2.57 -0.96 8.52
N VAL A 68 3.38 -0.71 9.56
CA VAL A 68 4.73 -0.15 9.41
C VAL A 68 5.61 -1.08 8.58
N THR A 69 5.56 -2.38 8.86
CA THR A 69 6.34 -3.37 8.11
C THR A 69 5.91 -3.42 6.64
N ALA A 70 4.61 -3.38 6.35
CA ALA A 70 4.11 -3.31 4.98
C ALA A 70 4.57 -2.04 4.24
N ILE A 71 4.57 -0.88 4.92
CA ILE A 71 5.06 0.39 4.34
C ILE A 71 6.57 0.31 4.05
N GLN A 72 7.36 -0.27 4.94
CA GLN A 72 8.80 -0.46 4.74
C GLN A 72 9.10 -1.42 3.58
N ALA A 73 8.35 -2.52 3.49
CA ALA A 73 8.42 -3.45 2.37
C ALA A 73 8.07 -2.76 1.05
N ALA A 74 6.98 -1.99 1.02
CA ALA A 74 6.56 -1.22 -0.16
C ALA A 74 7.61 -0.20 -0.60
N LYS A 75 8.19 0.56 0.35
CA LYS A 75 9.31 1.47 0.05
C LYS A 75 10.48 0.74 -0.59
N THR A 76 10.79 -0.46 -0.14
CA THR A 76 11.92 -1.26 -0.64
C THR A 76 11.62 -1.83 -2.02
N GLY A 77 10.45 -2.45 -2.22
CA GLY A 77 10.05 -3.04 -3.50
C GLY A 77 9.98 -2.00 -4.62
N VAL A 78 9.35 -0.85 -4.35
CA VAL A 78 9.30 0.27 -5.29
C VAL A 78 10.71 0.78 -5.66
N ARG A 79 11.67 0.81 -4.72
CA ARG A 79 13.04 1.26 -5.00
C ARG A 79 13.82 0.30 -5.92
N GLN A 80 13.61 -1.01 -5.81
CA GLN A 80 14.40 -2.02 -6.52
C GLN A 80 14.20 -2.00 -8.04
N GLU A 81 13.03 -1.60 -8.52
CA GLU A 81 12.73 -1.54 -9.96
C GLU A 81 13.31 -0.29 -10.67
N SER A 82 13.75 0.73 -9.93
CA SER A 82 14.36 1.95 -10.51
C SER A 82 15.84 1.72 -10.88
N GLN A 83 16.09 0.98 -11.97
CA GLN A 83 17.46 0.56 -12.33
C GLN A 83 18.37 1.65 -12.92
N ASN A 84 17.86 2.83 -13.33
CA ASN A 84 18.63 3.79 -14.15
C ASN A 84 18.53 5.28 -13.72
N GLY A 85 18.20 5.59 -12.47
CA GLY A 85 18.07 6.98 -12.00
C GLY A 85 18.55 7.22 -10.57
N PRO A 86 18.74 8.49 -10.15
CA PRO A 86 19.10 8.80 -8.76
C PRO A 86 18.02 8.26 -7.81
N MET A 87 18.47 7.71 -6.68
CA MET A 87 17.62 7.11 -5.65
C MET A 87 16.70 8.18 -5.03
N LEU A 88 15.51 8.37 -5.60
CA LEU A 88 14.51 9.28 -5.06
C LEU A 88 13.77 8.59 -3.91
N GLU A 89 13.62 9.30 -2.79
CA GLU A 89 12.86 8.78 -1.65
C GLU A 89 11.37 8.65 -2.05
N ALA A 90 10.83 7.43 -1.93
CA ALA A 90 9.42 7.19 -2.18
C ALA A 90 8.56 7.98 -1.17
N LYS A 91 7.77 8.93 -1.68
CA LYS A 91 6.80 9.69 -0.89
C LYS A 91 5.68 8.77 -0.41
N VAL A 92 5.42 8.76 0.89
CA VAL A 92 4.30 8.02 1.49
C VAL A 92 3.10 8.95 1.63
N VAL A 93 1.96 8.52 1.12
CA VAL A 93 0.69 9.26 1.18
C VAL A 93 -0.34 8.41 1.89
N TYR A 94 -0.95 8.93 2.95
CA TYR A 94 -2.08 8.31 3.63
C TYR A 94 -3.38 8.96 3.17
N LEU A 95 -4.27 8.17 2.55
CA LEU A 95 -5.59 8.64 2.15
C LEU A 95 -6.50 8.68 3.38
N SER A 96 -6.91 9.89 3.75
CA SER A 96 -7.69 10.15 4.95
C SER A 96 -8.65 11.31 4.69
N PRO A 97 -9.89 11.26 5.21
CA PRO A 97 -10.82 12.39 5.17
C PRO A 97 -10.29 13.66 5.85
N GLN A 98 -9.34 13.51 6.77
CA GLN A 98 -8.65 14.61 7.45
C GLN A 98 -7.47 15.18 6.64
N GLY A 99 -7.16 14.57 5.50
CA GLY A 99 -6.09 15.01 4.61
C GLY A 99 -6.42 16.32 3.88
N LYS A 100 -5.41 16.86 3.18
CA LYS A 100 -5.61 17.99 2.28
C LYS A 100 -6.53 17.56 1.11
N PRO A 101 -7.57 18.33 0.76
CA PRO A 101 -8.35 18.09 -0.46
C PRO A 101 -7.42 17.98 -1.68
N LEU A 102 -7.70 17.00 -2.53
CA LEU A 102 -6.90 16.72 -3.73
C LEU A 102 -7.00 17.86 -4.74
#